data_AF-A0A7V1SLC5-F1
#
_entry.id   AF-A0A7V1SLC5-F1
#
_cell.length_a   1.000
_cell.length_b   1.000
_cell.length_c   1.000
_cell.angle_alpha   90.00
_cell.angle_beta   90.00
_cell.angle_gamma   90.00
#
_symmetry.space_group_name_H-M   'P 1'
#
loop_
_entity.id
_entity.type
_entity.pdbx_description
1 polymer ?
#
loop_
_entity_poly.entity_id
_entity_poly.type
_entity_poly.pdbx_seq_one_letter_code
_entity_poly.pdbx_strand_id
1 'polypeptide(L)'
;MNISQQPTCVTIRGIVIPAEWDGKGNAVAVAISTFDEEEYLVEHDHTGIQLLSNMHVKVEARGTVIQAEGKKRIKIQHYSLAEPWGQQTAG
;
A
#
# COMPACT_ATOMS: atom_id res chain seq x y z
N MET A 1 10.34 -27.71 -8.07
CA MET A 1 8.98 -27.31 -8.49
C MET A 1 8.93 -25.79 -8.44
N ASN A 2 8.96 -25.14 -9.60
CA ASN A 2 8.94 -23.67 -9.66
C ASN A 2 7.49 -23.25 -9.91
N ILE A 3 6.76 -22.97 -8.84
CA ILE A 3 5.52 -22.21 -8.94
C ILE A 3 5.93 -20.75 -9.19
N SER A 4 6.03 -20.37 -10.46
CA SER A 4 6.08 -18.96 -10.86
C SER A 4 4.75 -18.33 -10.48
N GLN A 5 4.72 -17.62 -9.36
CA GLN A 5 3.55 -16.82 -8.97
C GLN A 5 3.38 -15.75 -10.05
N GLN A 6 2.30 -15.88 -10.84
CA GLN A 6 2.07 -15.00 -11.98
C GLN A 6 1.65 -13.61 -11.46
N PRO A 7 2.18 -12.53 -12.06
CA PRO A 7 1.72 -11.18 -11.75
C PRO A 7 0.22 -11.07 -12.05
N THR A 8 -0.56 -10.71 -11.04
CA THR A 8 -2.02 -10.56 -11.16
C THR A 8 -2.39 -9.08 -11.02
N CYS A 9 -3.09 -8.52 -12.01
CA CYS A 9 -3.62 -7.16 -11.91
C CYS A 9 -4.86 -7.14 -11.03
N VAL A 10 -4.86 -6.30 -9.99
CA VAL A 10 -5.94 -6.20 -8.99
C VAL A 10 -6.23 -4.75 -8.64
N THR A 11 -7.41 -4.52 -8.05
CA THR A 11 -7.77 -3.27 -7.36
C THR A 11 -7.94 -3.57 -5.88
N ILE A 12 -7.26 -2.82 -5.03
CA ILE A 12 -7.18 -3.04 -3.58
C ILE A 12 -7.74 -1.80 -2.89
N ARG A 13 -8.55 -2.01 -1.86
CA ARG A 13 -9.09 -0.96 -1.00
C ARG A 13 -8.65 -1.21 0.43
N GLY A 14 -8.04 -0.21 1.05
CA GLY A 14 -7.49 -0.36 2.38
C GLY A 14 -6.98 0.94 2.98
N ILE A 15 -6.17 0.82 4.02
CA ILE A 15 -5.52 1.93 4.71
C ILE A 15 -4.01 1.80 4.51
N VAL A 16 -3.35 2.92 4.22
CA VAL A 16 -1.89 2.98 4.15
C VAL A 16 -1.32 2.90 5.56
N ILE A 17 -0.51 1.89 5.85
CA ILE A 17 0.16 1.69 7.14
C ILE A 17 1.69 1.61 6.97
N PRO A 18 2.49 2.01 7.97
CA PRO A 18 3.92 1.75 7.95
C PRO A 18 4.20 0.24 7.98
N ALA A 19 5.18 -0.21 7.19
CA ALA A 19 5.58 -1.61 7.11
C ALA A 19 7.01 -1.86 7.62
N GLU A 20 7.89 -0.87 7.46
CA GLU A 20 9.28 -0.94 7.93
C GLU A 20 9.69 0.42 8.50
N TRP A 21 10.53 0.39 9.53
CA TRP A 21 11.06 1.58 10.19
C TRP A 21 12.59 1.56 10.15
N ASP A 22 13.21 2.73 9.97
CA ASP A 22 14.64 2.89 10.17
C ASP A 22 15.01 2.89 11.66
N GLY A 23 16.32 2.88 11.96
CA GLY A 23 16.82 2.95 13.34
C GLY A 23 16.54 4.26 14.08
N LYS A 24 15.89 5.24 13.43
CA LYS A 24 15.48 6.52 14.00
C LYS A 24 13.96 6.60 14.22
N GLY A 25 13.22 5.55 13.87
CA GLY A 25 11.76 5.51 13.99
C GLY A 25 11.00 6.12 12.81
N ASN A 26 11.67 6.46 11.71
CA ASN A 26 11.00 6.91 10.49
C ASN A 26 10.51 5.71 9.69
N ALA A 27 9.26 5.73 9.24
CA ALA A 27 8.79 4.73 8.29
C ALA A 27 9.57 4.85 6.97
N VAL A 28 10.07 3.73 6.45
CA VAL A 28 10.82 3.64 5.18
C VAL A 28 10.11 2.79 4.13
N ALA A 29 9.06 2.09 4.52
CA ALA A 29 8.17 1.37 3.62
C ALA A 29 6.72 1.41 4.13
N VAL A 30 5.77 1.25 3.22
CA VAL A 30 4.34 1.19 3.53
C VAL A 30 3.69 -0.07 2.99
N ALA A 31 2.60 -0.47 3.63
CA ALA A 31 1.67 -1.48 3.15
C ALA A 31 0.26 -0.90 3.01
N ILE A 32 -0.56 -1.53 2.17
CA ILE A 32 -2.01 -1.33 2.17
C ILE A 32 -2.62 -2.48 2.96
N SER A 33 -3.19 -2.17 4.13
CA SER A 33 -3.95 -3.11 4.94
C SER A 33 -5.42 -3.05 4.54
N THR A 34 -5.96 -4.20 4.14
CA THR A 34 -7.33 -4.35 3.63
C THR A 34 -8.30 -4.76 4.73
N PHE A 35 -9.60 -4.74 4.44
CA PHE A 35 -10.65 -5.10 5.41
C PHE A 35 -10.69 -6.59 5.73
N ASP A 36 -10.17 -7.44 4.85
CA ASP A 36 -10.03 -8.89 5.00
C ASP A 36 -8.68 -9.28 5.62
N GLU A 37 -8.05 -8.36 6.36
CA GLU A 37 -6.79 -8.56 7.09
C GLU A 37 -5.60 -8.92 6.19
N GLU A 38 -5.71 -8.69 4.88
CA GLU A 38 -4.63 -8.90 3.92
C GLU A 38 -3.76 -7.64 3.81
N GLU A 39 -2.44 -7.84 3.82
CA GLU A 39 -1.46 -6.77 3.70
C GLU A 39 -0.70 -6.87 2.38
N TYR A 40 -0.62 -5.73 1.69
CA TYR A 40 0.09 -5.60 0.43
C TYR A 40 1.23 -4.62 0.60
N LEU A 41 2.46 -5.12 0.64
CA LEU A 41 3.65 -4.29 0.66
C LEU A 41 3.75 -3.50 -0.65
N VAL A 42 3.83 -2.19 -0.56
CA VAL A 42 4.00 -1.35 -1.74
C VAL A 42 5.45 -1.44 -2.19
N GLU A 43 5.68 -1.56 -3.50
CA GLU A 43 7.05 -1.47 -4.04
C GLU A 43 7.71 -0.14 -3.65
N HIS A 44 9.02 -0.19 -3.40
CA HIS A 44 9.80 1.02 -3.12
C HIS A 44 10.08 1.77 -4.43
N ASP A 45 9.04 2.36 -4.98
CA ASP A 45 9.07 3.22 -6.16
C ASP A 45 8.57 4.63 -5.81
N HIS A 46 8.40 5.47 -6.84
CA HIS A 46 7.89 6.82 -6.65
C HIS A 46 6.53 6.85 -5.91
N THR A 47 5.65 5.89 -6.19
CA THR A 47 4.32 5.81 -5.56
C THR A 47 4.46 5.43 -4.09
N GLY A 48 5.29 4.43 -3.77
CA GLY A 48 5.59 4.05 -2.38
C GLY A 48 6.11 5.23 -1.55
N ILE A 49 7.01 6.04 -2.14
CA ILE A 49 7.53 7.26 -1.50
C ILE A 49 6.43 8.31 -1.29
N GLN A 50 5.51 8.49 -2.23
CA GLN A 50 4.38 9.41 -2.05
C GLN A 50 3.42 8.95 -0.95
N LEU A 51 3.20 7.64 -0.82
CA LEU A 51 2.33 7.07 0.20
C LEU A 51 2.94 7.12 1.61
N LEU A 52 4.27 7.14 1.75
CA LEU A 52 4.93 7.43 3.04
C LEU A 52 4.51 8.80 3.60
N SER A 53 4.26 9.79 2.75
CA SER A 53 3.75 11.10 3.17
C SER A 53 2.24 11.12 3.45
N ASN A 54 1.51 10.05 3.11
CA ASN A 54 0.05 9.94 3.21
C ASN A 54 -0.39 8.68 3.98
N MET A 55 0.31 8.38 5.07
CA MET A 55 -0.04 7.27 5.96
C MET A 55 -1.35 7.52 6.73
N HIS A 56 -2.00 6.44 7.16
CA HIS A 56 -3.29 6.42 7.86
C HIS A 56 -4.46 6.99 7.04
N VAL A 57 -4.30 7.09 5.72
CA VAL A 57 -5.35 7.49 4.77
C VAL A 57 -5.90 6.26 4.07
N LYS A 58 -7.20 6.27 3.77
CA LYS A 58 -7.84 5.24 2.96
C LYS A 58 -7.43 5.41 1.50
N VAL A 59 -7.12 4.30 0.84
CA VAL A 59 -6.66 4.30 -0.54
C VAL A 59 -7.40 3.23 -1.34
N GLU A 60 -7.74 3.57 -2.59
CA GLU A 60 -8.02 2.59 -3.63
C GLU A 60 -6.82 2.56 -4.58
N ALA A 61 -6.13 1.43 -4.66
CA ALA A 61 -4.94 1.25 -5.48
C ALA A 61 -5.15 0.15 -6.52
N ARG A 62 -4.85 0.46 -7.78
CA ARG A 62 -4.82 -0.50 -8.88
C ARG A 62 -3.37 -0.78 -9.26
N GLY A 63 -3.03 -2.05 -9.37
CA GLY A 63 -1.66 -2.44 -9.65
C GLY A 63 -1.49 -3.91 -9.92
N THR A 64 -0.24 -4.31 -10.07
CA THR A 64 0.16 -5.70 -10.26
C THR A 64 0.65 -6.25 -8.94
N VAL A 65 0.06 -7.35 -8.48
CA VAL A 65 0.49 -8.08 -7.30
C VAL A 65 1.37 -9.26 -7.69
N ILE A 66 2.49 -9.38 -7.01
CA ILE A 66 3.30 -10.59 -6.97
C ILE A 66 3.27 -11.12 -5.54
N GLN A 67 3.15 -12.43 -5.40
CA GLN A 67 3.43 -13.07 -4.13
C GLN A 67 4.89 -13.55 -4.21
N ALA A 68 5.64 -13.33 -3.14
CA ALA A 68 7.02 -13.80 -3.00
C ALA A 68 7.32 -13.97 -1.51
N GLU A 69 7.95 -15.09 -1.13
CA GLU A 69 8.38 -15.34 0.26
C GLU A 69 7.24 -15.22 1.30
N GLY A 70 6.01 -15.62 0.91
CA GLY A 70 4.83 -15.52 1.77
C GLY A 70 4.26 -14.10 1.91
N LYS A 71 4.85 -13.09 1.27
CA LYS A 71 4.39 -11.70 1.28
C LYS A 71 3.75 -11.33 -0.06
N LYS A 72 2.67 -10.55 -0.02
CA LYS A 72 2.09 -9.92 -1.21
C LYS A 72 2.75 -8.56 -1.41
N ARG A 73 3.34 -8.34 -2.58
CA ARG A 73 3.88 -7.03 -3.00
C ARG A 73 3.04 -6.49 -4.14
N ILE A 74 2.71 -5.21 -4.09
CA ILE A 74 1.99 -4.51 -5.14
C ILE A 74 2.86 -3.43 -5.77
N LYS A 75 2.97 -3.48 -7.10
CA LYS A 75 3.39 -2.35 -7.92
C LYS A 75 2.16 -1.53 -8.31
N ILE A 76 2.01 -0.35 -7.74
CA ILE A 76 0.85 0.51 -7.96
C ILE A 76 1.02 1.25 -9.30
N GLN A 77 0.01 1.13 -10.15
CA GLN A 77 -0.06 1.86 -11.43
C GLN A 77 -0.89 3.14 -11.27
N HIS A 78 -1.97 3.06 -10.50
CA HIS A 78 -2.86 4.19 -10.21
C HIS A 78 -3.40 4.05 -8.78
N TYR A 79 -3.59 5.17 -8.09
CA TYR A 79 -4.30 5.19 -6.82
C TYR A 79 -5.14 6.45 -6.66
N SER A 80 -6.13 6.37 -5.78
CA SER A 80 -6.86 7.53 -5.28
C SER A 80 -6.91 7.46 -3.76
N LEU A 81 -6.69 8.60 -3.11
CA LEU A 81 -6.89 8.75 -1.68
C LEU A 81 -8.36 9.08 -1.44
N ALA A 82 -9.03 8.32 -0.57
CA ALA A 82 -10.30 8.74 -0.04
C ALA A 82 -10.04 9.84 0.99
N GLU A 83 -10.94 10.83 1.07
CA GLU A 83 -10.78 11.92 2.01
C GLU A 83 -10.56 11.38 3.43
N PRO A 84 -9.61 11.95 4.20
CA PRO A 84 -9.43 11.57 5.58
C PRO A 84 -10.76 11.78 6.31
N TRP A 85 -11.16 10.79 7.13
CA TRP A 85 -12.26 10.98 8.06
C TRP A 85 -11.90 12.14 9.00
N GLY A 86 -12.45 13.32 8.75
CA GLY A 86 -12.30 14.49 9.63
C GLY A 86 -11.56 15.71 9.08
N GLN A 87 -11.73 16.08 7.81
CA GLN A 87 -11.57 17.49 7.42
C GLN A 87 -12.95 18.06 7.09
N GLN A 88 -13.65 18.50 8.13
CA GLN A 88 -14.75 19.44 7.98
C GLN A 88 -14.13 20.74 7.49
N THR A 89 -14.20 21.04 6.19
CA THR A 89 -13.89 22.37 5.70
C THR A 89 -14.90 23.33 6.33
N ALA A 90 -14.40 24.19 7.22
CA ALA A 90 -15.17 25.31 7.73
C ALA A 90 -15.63 26.16 6.54
N GLY A 91 -16.94 26.43 6.49
CA GLY A 91 -17.56 27.32 5.51
C GLY A 91 -17.29 28.78 5.77
#